data_AF-A0A929BJU5-F1
#
_entry.id   AF-A0A929BJU5-F1
#
_cell.length_a   1.000
_cell.length_b   1.000
_cell.length_c   1.000
_cell.angle_alpha   90.00
_cell.angle_beta   90.00
_cell.angle_gamma   90.00
#
_symmetry.space_group_name_H-M   'P 1'
#
loop_
_entity.id
_entity.type
_entity.pdbx_description
1 polymer ?
#
loop_
_entity_poly.entity_id
_entity_poly.type
_entity_poly.pdbx_seq_one_letter_code
_entity_poly.pdbx_strand_id
1 'polypeptide(L)'
;MKKTHYIFSLLFLIVLSSNILLAQEQDNNKQKNPDEEFVFENKIYKPNSSWLSLGVGSSYDINQKQFEQSINFDLHVRVKKIFLNGGYHKSSDAFFQSGTVQQVHSIQTLNDIHLGVGLKKEKFKTSLSLFAGPSYVYGTTYDFTDSLNVDWYRKFNNPGIYASIQYTYKIFYDLGVGASLYTSINKHYSVVGIQLHLYFSNALKGTIR
;
A
#
# COMPACT_ATOMS: atom_id res chain seq x y z
N MET A 1 3.53 7.85 29.78
CA MET A 1 4.00 8.97 28.93
C MET A 1 5.23 8.67 28.05
N LYS A 2 5.65 7.41 27.82
CA LYS A 2 6.82 7.09 26.97
C LYS A 2 6.50 6.81 25.48
N LYS A 3 5.23 6.52 25.14
CA LYS A 3 4.83 6.17 23.75
C LYS A 3 4.82 7.38 22.79
N THR A 4 4.59 8.59 23.29
CA THR A 4 4.51 9.80 22.47
C THR A 4 5.85 10.23 21.88
N HIS A 5 6.96 9.88 22.54
CA HIS A 5 8.32 10.23 22.06
C HIS A 5 8.72 9.43 20.81
N TYR A 6 8.37 8.15 20.73
CA TYR A 6 8.71 7.31 19.57
C TYR A 6 7.96 7.73 18.29
N ILE A 7 6.70 8.16 18.44
CA ILE A 7 5.89 8.66 17.32
C ILE A 7 6.50 9.96 16.77
N PHE A 8 6.96 10.85 17.66
CA PHE A 8 7.60 12.10 17.27
C PHE A 8 8.95 11.85 16.57
N SER A 9 9.75 10.90 17.07
CA SER A 9 11.01 10.50 16.44
C SER A 9 10.82 9.85 15.07
N LEU A 10 9.76 9.05 14.88
CA LEU A 10 9.45 8.43 13.59
C LEU A 10 8.96 9.46 12.56
N LEU A 11 8.08 10.38 12.95
CA LEU A 11 7.64 11.51 12.12
C LEU A 11 8.81 12.42 11.74
N PHE A 12 9.73 12.69 12.67
CA PHE A 12 10.93 13.48 12.42
C PHE A 12 11.88 12.79 11.41
N LEU A 13 12.05 11.47 11.49
CA LEU A 13 12.80 10.69 10.50
C LEU A 13 12.15 10.70 9.11
N ILE A 14 10.82 10.63 9.04
CA ILE A 14 10.08 10.72 7.76
C ILE A 14 10.27 12.11 7.15
N VAL A 15 10.18 13.18 7.94
CA VAL A 15 10.40 14.57 7.46
C VAL A 15 11.87 14.78 7.03
N LEU A 16 12.86 14.26 7.76
CA LEU A 16 14.26 14.33 7.31
C LEU A 16 14.50 13.56 6.00
N SER A 17 13.89 12.38 5.84
CA SER A 17 14.02 11.61 4.60
C SER A 17 13.36 12.29 3.39
N SER A 18 12.31 13.09 3.62
CA SER A 18 11.61 13.83 2.55
C SER A 18 12.49 14.93 1.93
N ASN A 19 13.36 15.57 2.72
CA ASN A 19 14.31 16.57 2.22
C ASN A 19 15.45 15.96 1.42
N ILE A 20 15.92 14.76 1.81
CA ILE A 20 16.95 14.01 1.06
C ILE A 20 16.37 13.50 -0.29
N LEU A 21 15.07 13.16 -0.33
CA LEU A 21 14.37 12.72 -1.54
C LEU A 21 14.08 13.85 -2.54
N LEU A 22 13.88 15.07 -2.05
CA LEU A 22 13.74 16.27 -2.90
C LEU A 22 15.09 16.79 -3.40
N ALA A 23 16.20 16.41 -2.75
CA ALA A 23 17.56 16.81 -3.08
C ALA A 23 18.29 15.85 -4.05
N GLN A 24 17.62 14.83 -4.61
CA GLN A 24 18.21 14.06 -5.72
C GLN A 24 18.25 14.91 -6.99
N GLU A 25 19.41 15.54 -7.09
CA GLU A 25 20.03 16.29 -8.15
C GLU A 25 19.76 15.72 -9.55
N GLN A 26 19.71 16.65 -10.51
CA GLN A 26 19.55 16.43 -11.93
C GLN A 26 20.75 15.69 -12.54
N ASP A 27 20.94 14.41 -12.24
CA ASP A 27 21.97 13.62 -12.90
C ASP A 27 21.48 13.04 -14.24
N ASN A 28 21.72 13.83 -15.28
CA ASN A 28 22.27 13.46 -16.60
C ASN A 28 21.67 12.31 -17.44
N ASN A 29 20.48 11.80 -17.13
CA ASN A 29 19.64 11.09 -18.10
C ASN A 29 18.30 11.81 -18.22
N LYS A 30 18.29 12.91 -18.99
CA LYS A 30 17.06 13.56 -19.45
C LYS A 30 16.33 12.58 -20.37
N GLN A 31 15.54 11.69 -19.78
CA GLN A 31 14.51 10.98 -20.51
C GLN A 31 13.54 12.04 -21.06
N LYS A 32 13.74 12.43 -22.33
CA LYS A 32 13.00 13.52 -22.99
C LYS A 32 11.50 13.22 -23.06
N ASN A 33 11.13 11.94 -23.06
CA ASN A 33 9.76 11.48 -23.11
C ASN A 33 9.51 10.38 -22.06
N PRO A 34 8.55 10.56 -21.13
CA PRO A 34 8.25 9.57 -20.08
C PRO A 34 7.70 8.25 -20.60
N ASP A 35 7.42 8.13 -21.91
CA ASP A 35 6.91 6.92 -22.55
C ASP A 35 7.91 6.22 -23.48
N GLU A 36 9.07 6.83 -23.72
CA GLU A 36 10.11 6.23 -24.56
C GLU A 36 10.91 5.18 -23.80
N GLU A 37 11.16 4.06 -24.49
CA GLU A 37 12.03 3.01 -24.01
C GLU A 37 13.47 3.53 -23.91
N PHE A 38 14.22 3.03 -22.93
CA PHE A 38 15.62 3.41 -22.75
C PHE A 38 16.47 2.17 -22.46
N VAL A 39 17.76 2.31 -22.72
CA VAL A 39 18.76 1.27 -22.45
C VAL A 39 19.49 1.61 -21.16
N PHE A 40 19.56 0.64 -20.25
CA PHE A 40 20.34 0.72 -19.03
C PHE A 40 20.99 -0.64 -18.74
N GLU A 41 22.31 -0.66 -18.56
CA GLU A 41 23.08 -1.90 -18.30
C GLU A 41 22.78 -3.01 -19.33
N ASN A 42 22.83 -2.67 -20.63
CA ASN A 42 22.50 -3.57 -21.76
C ASN A 42 21.08 -4.15 -21.73
N LYS A 43 20.17 -3.60 -20.92
CA LYS A 43 18.76 -3.99 -20.86
C LYS A 43 17.87 -2.86 -21.38
N ILE A 44 16.84 -3.23 -22.12
CA ILE A 44 15.83 -2.30 -22.65
C ILE A 44 14.67 -2.27 -21.67
N TYR A 45 14.31 -1.09 -21.19
CA TYR A 45 13.22 -0.89 -20.27
C TYR A 45 12.13 -0.01 -20.86
N LYS A 46 10.88 -0.37 -20.59
CA LYS A 46 9.70 0.45 -20.88
C LYS A 46 9.21 1.13 -19.61
N PRO A 47 9.31 2.47 -19.51
CA PRO A 47 8.77 3.22 -18.39
C PRO A 47 7.26 3.10 -18.27
N ASN A 48 6.75 3.42 -17.08
CA ASN A 48 5.32 3.44 -16.79
C ASN A 48 4.66 2.07 -17.09
N SER A 49 5.41 0.97 -16.99
CA SER A 49 4.87 -0.37 -17.19
C SER A 49 3.95 -0.78 -16.04
N SER A 50 3.06 -1.74 -16.31
CA SER A 50 2.23 -2.41 -15.32
C SER A 50 3.09 -3.07 -14.24
N TRP A 51 2.57 -3.13 -13.01
CA TRP A 51 3.31 -3.69 -11.87
C TRP A 51 2.39 -4.42 -10.90
N LEU A 52 3.01 -5.24 -10.07
CA LEU A 52 2.45 -5.88 -8.90
C LEU A 52 3.03 -5.21 -7.65
N SER A 53 2.21 -4.97 -6.63
CA SER A 53 2.67 -4.59 -5.30
C SER A 53 2.17 -5.53 -4.22
N LEU A 54 3.07 -5.88 -3.30
CA LEU A 54 2.79 -6.68 -2.11
C LEU A 54 3.20 -5.87 -0.90
N GLY A 55 2.33 -5.65 0.07
CA GLY A 55 2.69 -4.87 1.24
C GLY A 55 2.14 -5.39 2.55
N VAL A 56 2.82 -4.95 3.61
CA VAL A 56 2.55 -5.30 4.99
C VAL A 56 2.67 -4.02 5.83
N GLY A 57 1.86 -3.86 6.85
CA GLY A 57 1.96 -2.68 7.69
C GLY A 57 0.95 -2.63 8.81
N SER A 58 0.62 -1.41 9.21
CA SER A 58 -0.27 -1.13 10.32
C SER A 58 -1.42 -0.23 9.89
N SER A 59 -2.58 -0.50 10.45
CA SER A 59 -3.84 0.24 10.27
C SER A 59 -4.30 0.80 11.61
N TYR A 60 -5.18 1.79 11.53
CA TYR A 60 -5.99 2.26 12.62
C TYR A 60 -7.45 2.09 12.23
N ASP A 61 -8.18 1.27 12.97
CA ASP A 61 -9.63 1.16 12.86
C ASP A 61 -10.26 2.38 13.52
N ILE A 62 -10.91 3.20 12.70
CA ILE A 62 -11.54 4.46 13.10
C ILE A 62 -12.76 4.19 14.00
N ASN A 63 -13.47 3.08 13.76
CA ASN A 63 -14.69 2.73 14.48
C ASN A 63 -14.36 2.20 15.88
N GLN A 64 -13.44 1.24 15.99
CA GLN A 64 -13.04 0.62 17.27
C GLN A 64 -11.88 1.35 17.97
N LYS A 65 -11.28 2.35 17.33
CA LYS A 65 -10.16 3.15 17.85
C LYS A 65 -8.92 2.32 18.20
N GLN A 66 -8.66 1.26 17.45
CA GLN A 66 -7.58 0.32 17.71
C GLN A 66 -6.59 0.22 16.56
N PHE A 67 -5.35 -0.14 16.90
CA PHE A 67 -4.33 -0.43 15.90
C PHE A 67 -4.44 -1.87 15.43
N GLU A 68 -4.24 -2.06 14.14
CA GLU A 68 -4.33 -3.33 13.45
C GLU A 68 -3.10 -3.55 12.59
N GLN A 69 -2.88 -4.79 12.20
CA GLN A 69 -1.91 -5.18 11.20
C GLN A 69 -2.63 -5.33 9.87
N SER A 70 -1.94 -5.01 8.78
CA SER A 70 -2.52 -5.07 7.45
C SER A 70 -1.59 -5.70 6.44
N ILE A 71 -2.20 -6.31 5.43
CA ILE A 71 -1.53 -6.82 4.24
C ILE A 71 -2.27 -6.32 3.00
N ASN A 72 -1.57 -6.09 1.90
CA ASN A 72 -2.16 -5.80 0.61
C ASN A 72 -1.47 -6.56 -0.53
N PHE A 73 -2.26 -6.82 -1.56
CA PHE A 73 -1.85 -7.36 -2.84
C PHE A 73 -2.56 -6.55 -3.93
N ASP A 74 -1.82 -5.88 -4.82
CA ASP A 74 -2.41 -5.10 -5.90
C ASP A 74 -1.73 -5.36 -7.24
N LEU A 75 -2.54 -5.56 -8.27
CA LEU A 75 -2.12 -5.51 -9.67
C LEU A 75 -2.48 -4.14 -10.25
N HIS A 76 -1.52 -3.52 -10.93
CA HIS A 76 -1.66 -2.20 -11.54
C HIS A 76 -1.40 -2.31 -13.03
N VAL A 77 -2.41 -2.01 -13.84
CA VAL A 77 -2.39 -2.14 -15.29
C VAL A 77 -2.46 -0.77 -15.93
N ARG A 78 -1.51 -0.47 -16.83
CA ARG A 78 -1.53 0.76 -17.62
C ARG A 78 -2.57 0.68 -18.73
N VAL A 79 -3.44 1.69 -18.80
CA VAL A 79 -4.35 1.94 -19.93
C VAL A 79 -4.13 3.36 -20.45
N LYS A 80 -3.35 3.50 -21.52
CA LYS A 80 -2.91 4.81 -22.07
C LYS A 80 -2.16 5.65 -21.02
N LYS A 81 -2.77 6.73 -20.51
CA LYS A 81 -2.17 7.64 -19.50
C LYS A 81 -2.68 7.39 -18.08
N ILE A 82 -3.70 6.55 -17.93
CA ILE A 82 -4.26 6.18 -16.62
C ILE A 82 -3.82 4.77 -16.24
N PHE A 83 -3.92 4.47 -14.96
CA PHE A 83 -3.68 3.14 -14.42
C PHE A 83 -4.95 2.64 -13.77
N LEU A 84 -5.26 1.37 -14.01
CA LEU A 84 -6.29 0.66 -13.28
C LEU A 84 -5.60 -0.21 -12.24
N ASN A 85 -6.07 -0.22 -11.01
CA ASN A 85 -5.62 -1.17 -10.00
C ASN A 85 -6.75 -2.10 -9.58
N GLY A 86 -6.38 -3.34 -9.27
CA GLY A 86 -7.27 -4.32 -8.69
C GLY A 86 -6.51 -5.15 -7.68
N GLY A 87 -7.10 -5.35 -6.51
CA GLY A 87 -6.35 -5.93 -5.41
C GLY A 87 -7.20 -6.43 -4.27
N TYR A 88 -6.48 -6.91 -3.27
CA TYR A 88 -7.01 -7.41 -2.03
C TYR A 88 -6.26 -6.77 -0.88
N HIS A 89 -7.00 -6.24 0.07
CA HIS A 89 -6.52 -5.65 1.29
C HIS A 89 -7.14 -6.36 2.49
N LYS A 90 -6.34 -6.65 3.52
CA LYS A 90 -6.84 -7.20 4.78
C LYS A 90 -6.27 -6.45 5.97
N SER A 91 -7.12 -6.13 6.93
CA SER A 91 -6.78 -5.55 8.23
C SER A 91 -7.32 -6.42 9.37
N SER A 92 -6.54 -6.60 10.42
CA SER A 92 -6.92 -7.35 11.62
C SER A 92 -6.00 -7.01 12.80
N ASP A 93 -6.55 -6.98 13.99
CA ASP A 93 -5.87 -6.77 15.27
C ASP A 93 -4.86 -7.88 15.65
N ALA A 94 -4.99 -9.10 15.12
CA ALA A 94 -4.04 -10.18 15.37
C ALA A 94 -3.64 -10.94 14.09
N PHE A 95 -2.53 -10.52 13.46
CA PHE A 95 -1.85 -11.31 12.43
C PHE A 95 -0.59 -12.02 12.96
N PHE A 96 0.22 -11.34 13.77
CA PHE A 96 1.51 -11.84 14.30
C PHE A 96 1.62 -11.75 15.83
N GLN A 97 0.51 -11.90 16.56
CA GLN A 97 0.46 -11.55 17.99
C GLN A 97 1.03 -12.60 18.97
N SER A 98 1.59 -13.69 18.45
CA SER A 98 2.41 -14.63 19.24
C SER A 98 3.74 -14.79 18.51
N GLY A 99 4.87 -14.82 19.22
CA GLY A 99 6.21 -15.06 18.66
C GLY A 99 6.41 -16.45 18.03
N THR A 100 5.32 -17.10 17.63
CA THR A 100 5.22 -18.36 16.90
C THR A 100 4.29 -18.13 15.71
N VAL A 101 4.57 -18.77 14.57
CA VAL A 101 3.67 -18.82 13.40
C VAL A 101 2.43 -19.68 13.71
N GLN A 102 1.76 -19.39 14.82
CA GLN A 102 0.43 -19.91 15.12
C GLN A 102 -0.53 -18.75 14.93
N GLN A 103 -1.36 -18.93 13.91
CA GLN A 103 -2.45 -18.05 13.53
C GLN A 103 -3.38 -17.86 14.73
N VAL A 104 -3.20 -16.76 15.47
CA VAL A 104 -4.28 -16.27 16.33
C VAL A 104 -5.36 -15.82 15.37
N HIS A 105 -6.39 -16.63 15.20
CA HIS A 105 -7.56 -16.26 14.41
C HIS A 105 -8.24 -15.12 15.16
N SER A 106 -7.94 -13.87 14.78
CA SER A 106 -8.77 -12.79 15.26
C SER A 106 -10.16 -12.93 14.66
N ILE A 107 -11.16 -12.74 15.52
CA ILE A 107 -12.54 -12.60 15.10
C ILE A 107 -12.74 -11.19 14.53
N GLN A 108 -11.93 -10.18 14.86
CA GLN A 108 -12.00 -8.87 14.22
C GLN A 108 -11.18 -8.82 12.94
N THR A 109 -11.87 -8.74 11.81
CA THR A 109 -11.24 -8.74 10.49
C THR A 109 -11.98 -7.84 9.51
N LEU A 110 -11.21 -7.14 8.68
CA LEU A 110 -11.66 -6.46 7.49
C LEU A 110 -10.96 -7.07 6.28
N ASN A 111 -11.73 -7.51 5.30
CA ASN A 111 -11.26 -7.95 4.01
C ASN A 111 -11.89 -7.03 2.96
N ASP A 112 -11.07 -6.45 2.11
CA ASP A 112 -11.47 -5.50 1.07
C ASP A 112 -10.96 -6.02 -0.27
N ILE A 113 -11.88 -6.23 -1.21
CA ILE A 113 -11.57 -6.44 -2.62
C ILE A 113 -11.90 -5.14 -3.35
N HIS A 114 -10.89 -4.52 -3.95
CA HIS A 114 -11.05 -3.20 -4.56
C HIS A 114 -10.65 -3.18 -6.02
N LEU A 115 -11.28 -2.25 -6.74
CA LEU A 115 -10.91 -1.82 -8.07
C LEU A 115 -10.78 -0.31 -8.06
N GLY A 116 -9.80 0.22 -8.76
CA GLY A 116 -9.60 1.66 -8.80
C GLY A 116 -8.95 2.16 -10.07
N VAL A 117 -8.97 3.48 -10.18
CA VAL A 117 -8.31 4.23 -11.23
C VAL A 117 -7.33 5.19 -10.57
N GLY A 118 -6.21 5.41 -11.24
CA GLY A 118 -5.14 6.18 -10.66
C GLY A 118 -4.19 6.80 -11.67
N LEU A 119 -3.30 7.59 -11.11
CA LEU A 119 -2.24 8.29 -11.81
C LEU A 119 -0.90 7.85 -11.23
N LYS A 120 0.11 7.80 -12.10
CA LYS A 120 1.49 7.48 -11.73
C LYS A 120 2.40 8.57 -12.28
N LYS A 121 3.31 9.05 -11.46
CA LYS A 121 4.46 9.86 -11.86
C LYS A 121 5.72 9.06 -11.59
N GLU A 122 6.36 8.62 -12.67
CA GLU A 122 7.56 7.82 -12.61
C GLU A 122 8.79 8.65 -12.96
N LYS A 123 9.87 8.42 -12.21
CA LYS A 123 11.24 8.82 -12.51
C LYS A 123 12.11 7.57 -12.59
N PHE A 124 13.38 7.74 -12.94
CA PHE A 124 14.32 6.63 -13.08
C PHE A 124 14.45 5.77 -11.80
N LYS A 125 14.62 6.42 -10.63
CA LYS A 125 14.76 5.74 -9.34
C LYS A 125 13.51 5.77 -8.45
N THR A 126 12.49 6.56 -8.79
CA THR A 126 11.34 6.76 -7.90
C THR A 126 10.03 6.70 -8.65
N SER A 127 8.96 6.31 -7.97
CA SER A 127 7.60 6.31 -8.49
C SER A 127 6.63 6.77 -7.42
N LEU A 128 5.76 7.70 -7.77
CA LEU A 128 4.63 8.13 -6.95
C LEU A 128 3.35 7.78 -7.67
N SER A 129 2.43 7.09 -7.02
CA SER A 129 1.12 6.76 -7.56
C SER A 129 0.00 7.07 -6.58
N LEU A 130 -1.17 7.39 -7.14
CA LEU A 130 -2.40 7.66 -6.41
C LEU A 130 -3.52 6.86 -7.07
N PHE A 131 -4.29 6.12 -6.27
CA PHE A 131 -5.43 5.32 -6.72
C PHE A 131 -6.64 5.53 -5.82
N ALA A 132 -7.82 5.50 -6.41
CA ALA A 132 -9.08 5.44 -5.68
C ALA A 132 -10.13 4.69 -6.48
N GLY A 133 -11.06 4.03 -5.80
CA GLY A 133 -12.21 3.41 -6.45
C GLY A 133 -13.10 2.61 -5.52
N PRO A 134 -14.14 1.98 -6.09
CA PRO A 134 -15.08 1.18 -5.32
C PRO A 134 -14.42 -0.08 -4.75
N SER A 135 -14.90 -0.50 -3.60
CA SER A 135 -14.54 -1.78 -3.01
C SER A 135 -15.73 -2.58 -2.51
N TYR A 136 -15.51 -3.87 -2.34
CA TYR A 136 -16.41 -4.78 -1.66
C TYR A 136 -15.75 -5.25 -0.37
N VAL A 137 -16.31 -4.83 0.76
CA VAL A 137 -15.69 -4.96 2.08
C VAL A 137 -16.51 -5.90 2.95
N TYR A 138 -15.89 -6.96 3.44
CA TYR A 138 -16.53 -7.99 4.25
C TYR A 138 -15.66 -8.45 5.41
N GLY A 139 -16.30 -8.91 6.47
CA GLY A 139 -15.60 -9.38 7.65
C GLY A 139 -16.45 -9.31 8.89
N THR A 140 -15.80 -9.03 10.02
CA THR A 140 -16.36 -9.12 11.36
C THR A 140 -15.80 -7.99 12.21
N THR A 141 -16.68 -7.27 12.91
CA THR A 141 -16.31 -6.16 13.80
C THR A 141 -17.00 -6.32 15.14
N TYR A 142 -16.38 -5.82 16.20
CA TYR A 142 -16.97 -5.79 17.53
C TYR A 142 -18.33 -5.06 17.52
N ASP A 143 -19.31 -5.62 18.22
CA ASP A 143 -20.65 -5.07 18.33
C ASP A 143 -20.93 -4.61 19.78
N PHE A 144 -20.90 -5.54 20.74
CA PHE A 144 -21.10 -5.25 22.16
C PHE A 144 -20.52 -6.34 23.07
N THR A 145 -20.29 -5.99 24.34
CA THR A 145 -19.99 -6.93 25.42
C THR A 145 -21.25 -7.13 26.26
N ASP A 146 -21.67 -8.38 26.48
CA ASP A 146 -22.82 -8.71 27.33
C ASP A 146 -22.49 -8.56 28.84
N SER A 147 -23.52 -8.53 29.67
CA SER A 147 -23.50 -8.59 31.14
C SER A 147 -22.62 -9.70 31.74
N LEU A 148 -22.33 -10.75 30.98
CA LEU A 148 -21.42 -11.84 31.35
C LEU A 148 -19.96 -11.59 30.92
N ASN A 149 -19.60 -10.38 30.47
CA ASN A 149 -18.29 -10.03 29.91
C ASN A 149 -17.87 -10.88 28.70
N VAL A 150 -18.83 -11.22 27.83
CA VAL A 150 -18.58 -11.93 26.57
C VAL A 150 -18.70 -10.95 25.42
N ASP A 151 -17.64 -10.87 24.60
CA ASP A 151 -17.59 -10.00 23.43
C ASP A 151 -18.32 -10.63 22.23
N TRP A 152 -19.26 -9.88 21.67
CA TRP A 152 -20.04 -10.26 20.49
C TRP A 152 -19.56 -9.50 19.26
N TYR A 153 -19.46 -10.22 18.15
CA TYR A 153 -19.01 -9.70 16.87
C TYR A 153 -20.10 -9.82 15.82
N ARG A 154 -20.31 -8.74 15.07
CA ARG A 154 -21.23 -8.72 13.93
C ARG A 154 -20.49 -8.98 12.63
N LYS A 155 -21.08 -9.80 11.76
CA LYS A 155 -20.64 -9.96 10.37
C LYS A 155 -21.16 -8.81 9.52
N PHE A 156 -20.36 -8.37 8.55
CA PHE A 156 -20.77 -7.36 7.59
C PHE A 156 -20.24 -7.71 6.19
N ASN A 157 -20.95 -7.22 5.18
CA ASN A 157 -20.62 -7.34 3.77
C ASN A 157 -21.24 -6.15 3.01
N ASN A 158 -20.45 -5.10 2.81
CA ASN A 158 -20.96 -3.83 2.30
C ASN A 158 -20.05 -3.29 1.19
N PRO A 159 -20.61 -2.54 0.23
CA PRO A 159 -19.80 -1.73 -0.65
C PRO A 159 -19.01 -0.69 0.16
N GLY A 160 -17.83 -0.35 -0.32
CA GLY A 160 -16.91 0.60 0.28
C GLY A 160 -16.14 1.39 -0.77
N ILE A 161 -15.18 2.16 -0.28
CA ILE A 161 -14.23 2.92 -1.08
C ILE A 161 -12.83 2.59 -0.59
N TYR A 162 -11.95 2.23 -1.52
CA TYR A 162 -10.53 2.07 -1.26
C TYR A 162 -9.75 3.19 -1.95
N ALA A 163 -8.78 3.76 -1.24
CA ALA A 163 -7.84 4.72 -1.83
C ALA A 163 -6.42 4.49 -1.29
N SER A 164 -5.42 4.72 -2.13
CA SER A 164 -4.02 4.61 -1.75
C SER A 164 -3.12 5.62 -2.44
N ILE A 165 -2.11 6.08 -1.72
CA ILE A 165 -0.96 6.84 -2.23
C ILE A 165 0.27 5.97 -2.00
N GLN A 166 1.00 5.64 -3.06
CA GLN A 166 2.16 4.75 -2.99
C GLN A 166 3.41 5.50 -3.45
N TYR A 167 4.43 5.50 -2.62
CA TYR A 167 5.76 6.00 -2.94
C TYR A 167 6.74 4.83 -3.01
N THR A 168 7.45 4.69 -4.12
CA THR A 168 8.37 3.56 -4.38
C THR A 168 9.75 4.07 -4.75
N TYR A 169 10.77 3.49 -4.14
CA TYR A 169 12.17 3.58 -4.56
C TYR A 169 12.59 2.32 -5.30
N LYS A 170 13.09 2.49 -6.52
CA LYS A 170 13.50 1.43 -7.45
C LYS A 170 14.96 1.06 -7.20
N ILE A 171 15.19 -0.11 -6.61
CA ILE A 171 16.55 -0.66 -6.41
C ILE A 171 17.11 -1.02 -7.79
N PHE A 172 16.36 -1.87 -8.49
CA PHE A 172 16.46 -2.08 -9.93
C PHE A 172 15.28 -1.38 -10.60
N TYR A 173 15.38 -1.11 -11.91
CA TYR A 173 14.30 -0.37 -12.57
C TYR A 173 12.95 -1.11 -12.53
N ASP A 174 13.01 -2.45 -12.54
CA ASP A 174 11.88 -3.36 -12.46
C ASP A 174 11.48 -3.75 -11.02
N LEU A 175 12.40 -3.67 -10.05
CA LEU A 175 12.20 -4.06 -8.65
C LEU A 175 12.41 -2.90 -7.67
N GLY A 176 11.44 -2.66 -6.79
CA GLY A 176 11.51 -1.60 -5.80
C GLY A 176 10.94 -1.95 -4.44
N VAL A 177 11.17 -1.05 -3.50
CA VAL A 177 10.57 -1.04 -2.17
C VAL A 177 9.96 0.32 -1.91
N GLY A 178 8.87 0.37 -1.16
CA GLY A 178 8.14 1.61 -0.98
C GLY A 178 7.30 1.65 0.28
N ALA A 179 6.64 2.78 0.46
CA ALA A 179 5.62 2.97 1.48
C ALA A 179 4.31 3.43 0.83
N SER A 180 3.20 2.93 1.35
CA SER A 180 1.85 3.26 0.90
C SER A 180 1.02 3.78 2.07
N LEU A 181 0.36 4.92 1.89
CA LEU A 181 -0.71 5.38 2.76
C LEU A 181 -2.03 4.96 2.12
N TYR A 182 -2.88 4.26 2.85
CA TYR A 182 -4.14 3.76 2.31
C TYR A 182 -5.31 4.02 3.26
N THR A 183 -6.51 3.95 2.70
CA THR A 183 -7.75 3.88 3.46
C THR A 183 -8.74 2.94 2.80
N SER A 184 -9.48 2.19 3.61
CA SER A 184 -10.63 1.39 3.23
C SER A 184 -11.80 1.87 4.08
N ILE A 185 -12.79 2.49 3.44
CA ILE A 185 -13.93 3.09 4.12
C ILE A 185 -15.19 2.32 3.74
N ASN A 186 -15.89 1.78 4.73
CA ASN A 186 -17.24 1.27 4.56
C ASN A 186 -18.14 1.71 5.74
N LYS A 187 -19.43 1.37 5.67
CA LYS A 187 -20.43 1.77 6.69
C LYS A 187 -20.11 1.27 8.11
N HIS A 188 -19.44 0.13 8.27
CA HIS A 188 -19.34 -0.58 9.54
C HIS A 188 -17.92 -0.66 10.12
N TYR A 189 -16.91 -0.44 9.29
CA TYR A 189 -15.49 -0.70 9.56
C TYR A 189 -14.63 0.10 8.57
N SER A 190 -14.09 1.22 9.06
CA SER A 190 -13.23 2.10 8.30
C SER A 190 -11.82 2.07 8.86
N VAL A 191 -10.84 1.82 7.99
CA VAL A 191 -9.42 1.77 8.35
C VAL A 191 -8.62 2.78 7.55
N VAL A 192 -7.60 3.33 8.20
CA VAL A 192 -6.54 4.12 7.57
C VAL A 192 -5.21 3.56 8.03
N GLY A 193 -4.23 3.45 7.14
CA GLY A 193 -2.98 2.79 7.50
C GLY A 193 -1.81 3.11 6.60
N ILE A 194 -0.64 2.66 7.05
CA ILE A 194 0.62 2.77 6.34
C ILE A 194 1.17 1.37 6.12
N GLN A 195 1.64 1.09 4.91
CA GLN A 195 2.22 -0.19 4.51
C GLN A 195 3.60 0.02 3.91
N LEU A 196 4.51 -0.90 4.18
CA LEU A 196 5.72 -1.08 3.38
C LEU A 196 5.37 -2.07 2.27
N HIS A 197 5.75 -1.77 1.04
CA HIS A 197 5.45 -2.63 -0.09
C HIS A 197 6.67 -2.94 -0.96
N LEU A 198 6.66 -4.14 -1.50
CA LEU A 198 7.51 -4.58 -2.60
C LEU A 198 6.84 -4.21 -3.92
N TYR A 199 7.64 -3.79 -4.89
CA TYR A 199 7.21 -3.37 -6.21
C TYR A 199 7.87 -4.24 -7.27
N PHE A 200 7.08 -4.87 -8.13
CA PHE A 200 7.56 -5.72 -9.21
C PHE A 200 6.91 -5.28 -10.52
N SER A 201 7.67 -4.68 -11.44
CA SER A 201 7.15 -4.18 -12.71
C SER A 201 7.61 -4.99 -13.90
N ASN A 202 6.74 -5.08 -14.90
CA ASN A 202 7.05 -5.71 -16.18
C ASN A 202 7.74 -4.72 -17.15
N ALA A 203 8.71 -3.96 -16.63
CA ALA A 203 9.40 -2.92 -17.39
C ALA A 203 10.47 -3.48 -18.32
N LEU A 204 11.09 -4.62 -17.98
CA LEU A 204 12.14 -5.23 -18.80
C LEU A 204 11.56 -5.79 -20.11
N LYS A 205 12.05 -5.28 -21.25
CA LYS A 205 11.65 -5.71 -22.59
C LYS A 205 12.60 -6.71 -23.22
N GLY A 206 13.89 -6.57 -22.95
CA GLY A 206 14.91 -7.41 -23.55
C GLY A 206 16.32 -7.00 -23.14
N THR A 207 17.29 -7.72 -23.69
CA THR A 207 18.71 -7.48 -23.47
C THR A 207 19.40 -7.30 -24.81
N ILE A 208 20.27 -6.30 -24.89
CA ILE A 208 21.16 -6.08 -26.04
C ILE A 208 22.36 -7.00 -25.83
N ARG A 209 22.57 -7.90 -26.79
CA ARG A 209 23.74 -8.77 -26.85
C ARG A 209 24.83 -8.15 -27.68
#